data_AF-A0A1H1B7Q5-F1
#
_entry.id   AF-A0A1H1B7Q5-F1
#
_cell.length_a   1.000
_cell.length_b   1.000
_cell.length_c   1.000
_cell.angle_alpha   90.00
_cell.angle_beta   90.00
_cell.angle_gamma   90.00
#
_symmetry.space_group_name_H-M   'P 1'
#
loop_
_entity.id
_entity.type
_entity.pdbx_description
1 polymer ?
#
loop_
_entity_poly.entity_id
_entity_poly.type
_entity_poly.pdbx_seq_one_letter_code
_entity_poly.pdbx_strand_id
1 'polypeptide(L)' 'MSLERFVHANLVLAPLLVAAGYIFWDSLPVLVLPLGVGYLTVVALLSFAWFMPRLTTAVRSVLSRLFG' A
#
# COMPACT_ATOMS: atom_id res chain seq x y z
N MET A 1 1.35 -2.06 -11.61
CA MET A 1 -0.06 -2.01 -11.16
C MET A 1 -0.67 -0.66 -11.57
N SER A 2 -1.85 -0.62 -12.20
CA SER A 2 -2.54 0.65 -12.51
C SER A 2 -3.02 1.35 -11.23
N LEU A 3 -3.25 2.67 -11.27
CA LEU A 3 -3.82 3.41 -10.13
C LEU A 3 -5.18 2.84 -9.72
N GLU A 4 -6.01 2.50 -10.70
CA GLU A 4 -7.30 1.85 -10.49
C GLU A 4 -7.19 0.57 -9.66
N ARG A 5 -6.26 -0.34 -9.99
CA ARG A 5 -6.04 -1.56 -9.21
C ARG A 5 -5.56 -1.26 -7.79
N PHE A 6 -4.76 -0.22 -7.58
CA PHE A 6 -4.31 0.20 -6.24
C PHE A 6 -5.46 0.75 -5.39
N VAL A 7 -6.31 1.57 -6.00
CA VAL A 7 -7.52 2.09 -5.33
C VAL A 7 -8.46 0.93 -4.99
N HIS A 8 -8.71 0.01 -5.90
CA HIS A 8 -9.56 -1.18 -5.65
C HIS A 8 -9.02 -2.05 -4.51
N ALA A 9 -7.71 -2.29 -4.44
CA ALA A 9 -7.12 -3.07 -3.36
C ALA A 9 -7.34 -2.38 -1.99
N ASN A 10 -7.16 -1.06 -1.92
CA ASN A 10 -7.36 -0.30 -0.69
C ASN A 10 -8.84 -0.15 -0.32
N LEU A 11 -9.75 -0.08 -1.30
CA LEU A 11 -11.19 -0.06 -1.08
C LEU A 11 -11.71 -1.35 -0.43
N VAL A 12 -11.00 -2.47 -0.55
CA VAL A 12 -11.34 -3.72 0.14
C VAL A 12 -10.62 -3.84 1.49
N LEU A 13 -9.34 -3.49 1.54
CA LEU A 13 -8.52 -3.61 2.75
C LEU A 13 -8.94 -2.64 3.86
N ALA A 14 -9.27 -1.39 3.54
CA ALA A 14 -9.62 -0.39 4.55
C ALA A 14 -10.91 -0.75 5.31
N PRO A 15 -12.03 -1.13 4.66
CA PRO A 15 -13.23 -1.57 5.36
C PRO A 15 -13.01 -2.84 6.19
N LEU A 16 -12.23 -3.80 5.69
CA LEU A 16 -11.85 -4.99 6.45
C LEU A 16 -11.10 -4.63 7.74
N LEU A 17 -10.21 -3.65 7.69
CA LEU A 17 -9.52 -3.17 8.88
C LEU A 17 -10.47 -2.52 9.89
N VAL A 18 -11.40 -1.69 9.40
CA VAL A 18 -12.39 -1.03 10.25
C VAL A 18 -13.30 -2.07 10.91
N ALA A 19 -13.78 -3.06 10.15
CA ALA A 19 -14.61 -4.14 10.67
C ALA A 19 -13.85 -4.98 11.71
N ALA A 20 -12.59 -5.33 11.45
CA ALA A 20 -11.76 -6.03 12.42
C ALA A 20 -11.55 -5.19 13.70
N GLY A 21 -11.24 -3.90 13.55
CA GLY A 21 -11.10 -2.99 14.69
C GLY A 21 -12.37 -2.87 15.53
N TYR A 22 -13.54 -2.88 14.90
CA TYR A 22 -14.83 -2.86 15.60
C TYR A 22 -15.13 -4.17 16.33
N ILE A 23 -14.94 -5.32 15.66
CA ILE A 23 -15.18 -6.65 16.25
C ILE A 23 -14.29 -6.89 17.47
N PHE A 24 -13.05 -6.41 17.39
CA PHE A 24 -12.06 -6.60 18.44
C PHE A 24 -11.83 -5.36 19.30
N TRP A 25 -12.85 -4.50 19.46
CA TRP A 25 -12.73 -3.21 20.16
C TRP A 25 -12.13 -3.36 21.57
N ASP A 26 -12.58 -4.35 22.34
CA ASP A 26 -12.12 -4.60 23.71
C ASP A 26 -10.69 -5.15 23.78
N SER A 27 -10.19 -5.70 22.68
CA SER A 27 -8.83 -6.24 22.53
C SER A 27 -7.93 -5.31 21.72
N LEU A 28 -8.38 -4.09 21.40
CA LEU A 28 -7.63 -3.12 20.60
C LEU A 28 -6.20 -2.90 21.09
N PRO A 29 -5.90 -2.75 22.40
CA PRO A 29 -4.52 -2.53 22.85
C PRO A 29 -3.56 -3.64 22.42
N VAL A 30 -4.04 -4.88 22.35
CA VAL A 30 -3.26 -6.06 21.97
C VAL A 30 -3.22 -6.24 20.45
N LEU A 31 -4.31 -5.91 19.75
CA LEU A 31 -4.49 -6.19 18.32
C LEU A 31 -4.14 -5.02 17.40
N VAL A 32 -4.13 -3.78 17.90
CA VAL A 32 -3.72 -2.57 17.14
C VAL A 32 -2.31 -2.73 16.61
N LEU A 33 -1.39 -3.28 17.41
CA LEU A 33 -0.01 -3.46 16.98
C LEU A 33 0.10 -4.44 15.79
N PRO A 34 -0.33 -5.71 15.89
CA PRO A 34 -0.18 -6.66 14.80
C PRO A 34 -1.06 -6.32 13.59
N LEU A 35 -2.30 -5.87 13.78
CA LEU A 35 -3.19 -5.51 12.65
C LEU A 35 -2.78 -4.20 11.99
N GLY A 36 -2.41 -3.20 12.79
CA GLY A 36 -1.93 -1.91 12.28
C GLY A 36 -0.61 -2.06 11.54
N VAL A 37 0.37 -2.76 12.12
CA VAL A 37 1.65 -3.04 11.44
C VAL A 37 1.44 -3.90 10.20
N GLY A 38 0.56 -4.92 10.27
CA GLY A 38 0.21 -5.74 9.11
C GLY A 38 -0.39 -4.91 7.97
N TYR A 39 -1.34 -4.04 8.27
CA TYR A 39 -1.93 -3.13 7.29
C TYR A 39 -0.90 -2.19 6.68
N LEU A 40 -0.10 -1.51 7.51
CA LEU A 40 0.94 -0.59 7.04
C LEU A 40 1.96 -1.31 6.15
N THR A 41 2.30 -2.56 6.48
CA THR A 41 3.18 -3.40 5.66
C THR A 41 2.56 -3.71 4.31
N VAL A 42 1.28 -4.12 4.28
CA VAL A 42 0.56 -4.38 3.03
C VAL A 42 0.44 -3.10 2.20
N VAL A 43 0.07 -1.97 2.80
CA VAL A 43 -0.02 -0.67 2.13
C VAL A 43 1.33 -0.23 1.59
N ALA A 44 2.41 -0.41 2.34
CA ALA A 44 3.77 -0.09 1.89
C ALA A 44 4.18 -0.95 0.70
N LEU A 45 3.92 -2.26 0.73
CA LEU A 45 4.20 -3.17 -0.38
C LEU A 45 3.38 -2.83 -1.62
N LEU A 46 2.08 -2.54 -1.46
CA LEU A 46 1.22 -2.12 -2.57
C LEU A 46 1.68 -0.79 -3.15
N SER A 47 2.10 0.15 -2.30
CA SER A 47 2.63 1.45 -2.72
C SER A 47 3.93 1.29 -3.47
N PHE A 48 4.84 0.44 -2.99
CA PHE A 48 6.09 0.11 -3.66
C PHE A 48 5.85 -0.55 -5.02
N ALA A 49 4.97 -1.56 -5.08
CA ALA A 49 4.59 -2.23 -6.32
C ALA A 49 3.91 -1.30 -7.34
N TRP A 50 3.23 -0.25 -6.86
CA TRP A 50 2.66 0.79 -7.69
C TRP A 50 3.70 1.81 -8.16
N PHE A 51 4.61 2.25 -7.29
CA PHE A 51 5.53 3.35 -7.56
C PHE A 51 6.76 2.93 -8.36
N MET A 52 7.33 1.75 -8.08
CA MET A 52 8.59 1.29 -8.66
C MET A 52 8.60 1.23 -10.20
N PRO A 53 7.54 0.76 -10.90
CA PRO A 53 7.51 0.75 -12.37
C PRO A 53 7.50 2.16 -12.99
N ARG A 54 6.94 3.16 -12.30
CA ARG A 54 6.95 4.55 -12.77
C ARG A 54 8.33 5.17 -12.58
N LEU A 55 8.96 4.87 -11.45
CA LEU A 55 10.29 5.35 -11.12
C LEU A 55 11.33 4.82 -12.12
N THR A 56 11.30 3.53 -12.46
CA THR A 56 12.21 2.95 -13.45
C THR A 56 12.03 3.56 -14.84
N THR A 57 10.79 3.84 -15.24
CA THR A 57 10.48 4.48 -16.53
C THR A 57 10.99 5.93 -16.55
N ALA A 58 10.77 6.68 -15.47
CA ALA A 58 11.25 8.06 -15.33
C ALA A 58 12.78 8.13 -15.31
N VAL A 59 13.44 7.25 -14.56
CA VAL A 59 14.91 7.15 -14.51
C VAL A 59 15.49 6.82 -15.88
N ARG A 60 14.91 5.85 -16.60
CA ARG A 60 15.33 5.52 -17.97
C ARG A 60 15.18 6.70 -18.93
N SER A 61 14.05 7.42 -18.86
CA SER A 61 13.80 8.64 -19.64
C SER A 61 14.86 9.72 -19.38
N VAL A 62 15.14 10.01 -18.10
CA VAL A 62 16.16 10.99 -17.72
C VAL A 62 17.54 10.57 -18.20
N LEU A 63 17.93 9.31 -17.98
CA LEU A 63 19.21 8.78 -18.44
C LEU A 63 19.36 8.86 -19.97
N SER A 64 18.31 8.53 -20.73
CA SER A 64 18.35 8.65 -22.19
C SER A 64 18.48 10.09 -22.71
N ARG A 65 18.05 11.09 -21.92
CA ARG A 65 18.21 12.51 -22.27
C ARG A 65 19.58 13.07 -21.88
N LEU A 66 20.25 12.45 -20.90
CA LEU A 66 21.55 12.89 -20.40
C LEU A 66 22.71 12.22 -21.15
N PHE A 67 22.50 11.00 -21.67
CA PHE A 67 23.55 10.16 -22.25
C PHE A 67 23.24 9.67 -23.68
N GLY A 68 22.15 10.14 -24.29
CA GLY A 68 21.81 9.93 -25.70
C GLY A 68 22.00 11.20 -26.50
#